data_AF-A0AA95E232-F1
#
_entry.id   AF-A0AA95E232-F1
#
_cell.length_a   1.000
_cell.length_b   1.000
_cell.length_c   1.000
_cell.angle_alpha   90.00
_cell.angle_beta   90.00
_cell.angle_gamma   90.00
#
_symmetry.space_group_name_H-M   'P 1'
#
loop_
_entity.id
_entity.type
_entity.pdbx_description
1 polymer ?
#
loop_
_entity_poly.entity_id
_entity_poly.type
_entity_poly.pdbx_seq_one_letter_code
_entity_poly.pdbx_strand_id
1 'polypeptide(L)'
;MHPDPVIQHIYDQLDLRHERQHQINRLTSKLIKEQRIQPGDNLYLFLGRIKRCNNTQAIQTWISEILDDIDVNDDQEKYQQLEHKFLKLMPEIA
;
A
#
# COMPACT_ATOMS: atom_id res chain seq x y z
N MET A 1 5.20 -19.53 33.51
CA MET A 1 5.10 -20.30 32.26
C MET A 1 5.76 -19.47 31.19
N HIS A 2 6.88 -19.94 30.63
CA HIS A 2 7.46 -19.30 29.44
C HIS A 2 6.58 -19.69 28.25
N PRO A 3 6.13 -18.74 27.42
CA PRO A 3 5.37 -19.07 26.23
C PRO A 3 6.23 -19.93 25.31
N ASP A 4 5.63 -20.95 24.72
CA ASP A 4 6.30 -21.85 23.77
C ASP A 4 6.94 -21.01 22.64
N PRO A 5 8.22 -21.25 22.31
CA PRO A 5 8.92 -20.48 21.27
C PRO A 5 8.20 -20.53 19.90
N VAL A 6 7.47 -21.61 19.60
CA VAL A 6 6.65 -21.69 18.38
C VAL A 6 5.47 -20.74 18.45
N ILE A 7 4.82 -20.63 19.62
CA ILE A 7 3.69 -19.72 19.83
C ILE A 7 4.16 -18.26 19.76
N GLN A 8 5.32 -17.94 20.35
CA GLN A 8 5.92 -16.59 20.23
C GLN A 8 6.21 -16.22 18.77
N HIS A 9 6.81 -17.15 18.01
CA HIS A 9 7.08 -16.91 16.60
C HIS A 9 5.82 -16.63 15.78
N ILE A 10 4.69 -17.29 16.09
CA ILE A 10 3.40 -17.01 15.45
C ILE A 10 2.89 -15.61 15.80
N TYR A 11 3.02 -15.18 17.06
CA TYR A 11 2.63 -13.82 17.48
C TYR A 11 3.46 -12.75 16.78
N ASP A 12 4.79 -12.92 16.72
CA ASP A 12 5.68 -11.98 16.03
C ASP A 12 5.30 -11.85 14.54
N GLN A 13 4.98 -12.96 13.88
CA GLN A 13 4.53 -12.95 12.48
C GLN A 13 3.18 -12.24 12.30
N LEU A 14 2.27 -12.37 13.25
CA LEU A 14 0.97 -11.67 13.21
C LEU A 14 1.15 -10.17 13.40
N ASP A 15 2.00 -9.75 14.34
CA ASP A 15 2.28 -8.35 14.60
C ASP A 15 2.95 -7.68 13.39
N LEU A 16 3.92 -8.34 12.75
CA LEU A 16 4.53 -7.85 11.52
C LEU A 16 3.50 -7.69 10.38
N ARG A 17 2.56 -8.63 10.25
CA ARG A 17 1.47 -8.53 9.25
C ARG A 17 0.53 -7.37 9.56
N HIS A 18 0.17 -7.17 10.82
CA HIS A 18 -0.67 -6.06 11.24
C HIS A 18 0.02 -4.71 10.98
N GLU A 19 1.29 -4.58 11.36
CA GLU A 19 2.06 -3.35 11.15
C GLU A 19 2.17 -3.01 9.66
N ARG A 20 2.45 -4.01 8.82
CA ARG A 20 2.48 -3.85 7.36
C ARG A 20 1.12 -3.39 6.82
N GLN A 21 0.02 -4.01 7.27
CA GLN A 21 -1.31 -3.60 6.83
C GLN A 21 -1.65 -2.17 7.28
N HIS A 22 -1.26 -1.77 8.50
CA HIS A 22 -1.40 -0.40 8.98
C HIS A 22 -0.59 0.58 8.12
N GLN A 23 0.64 0.24 7.76
CA GLN A 23 1.46 1.07 6.87
C GLN A 23 0.81 1.24 5.49
N ILE A 24 0.35 0.15 4.86
CA ILE A 24 -0.38 0.19 3.58
C ILE A 24 -1.60 1.12 3.70
N ASN A 25 -2.40 0.99 4.77
CA ASN A 25 -3.59 1.80 4.97
C ASN A 25 -3.27 3.29 5.15
N ARG A 26 -2.19 3.62 5.86
CA ARG A 26 -1.71 5.00 6.03
C ARG A 26 -1.30 5.61 4.70
N LEU A 27 -0.47 4.89 3.93
CA LEU A 27 0.02 5.36 2.62
C LEU A 27 -1.13 5.50 1.61
N THR A 28 -2.04 4.52 1.57
CA THR A 28 -3.26 4.58 0.76
C THR A 28 -4.07 5.83 1.07
N SER A 29 -4.36 6.05 2.36
CA SER A 29 -5.20 7.18 2.80
C SER A 29 -4.55 8.52 2.46
N LYS A 30 -3.22 8.61 2.62
CA LYS A 30 -2.44 9.80 2.27
C LYS A 30 -2.50 10.07 0.77
N LEU A 31 -2.25 9.05 -0.06
CA LEU A 31 -2.28 9.17 -1.52
C LEU A 31 -3.67 9.57 -2.03
N ILE A 32 -4.74 8.94 -1.54
CA ILE A 32 -6.13 9.28 -1.90
C ILE A 32 -6.42 10.75 -1.58
N LYS A 33 -5.99 11.22 -0.40
CA LYS A 33 -6.22 12.59 0.04
C LYS A 33 -5.44 13.61 -0.78
N GLU A 34 -4.15 13.37 -1.01
CA GLU A 34 -3.27 14.31 -1.72
C GLU A 34 -3.59 14.38 -3.22
N GLN A 35 -3.84 13.23 -3.84
CA GLN A 35 -4.21 13.13 -5.25
C GLN A 35 -5.72 13.33 -5.51
N ARG A 36 -6.49 13.68 -4.46
CA ARG A 36 -7.95 13.92 -4.50
C ARG A 36 -8.70 12.81 -5.26
N ILE A 37 -8.31 11.57 -5.03
CA ILE A 37 -8.85 10.41 -5.72
C ILE A 37 -10.32 10.26 -5.32
N GLN A 38 -11.20 10.34 -6.31
CA GLN A 38 -12.62 10.18 -6.08
C GLN A 38 -12.97 8.72 -5.76
N PRO A 39 -14.02 8.48 -4.94
CA PRO A 39 -14.58 7.15 -4.80
C PRO A 39 -15.09 6.65 -6.16
N GLY A 40 -14.82 5.39 -6.48
CA GLY A 40 -15.15 4.77 -7.76
C GLY A 40 -14.37 3.47 -7.98
N ASP A 41 -14.46 2.90 -9.17
CA ASP A 41 -13.84 1.61 -9.52
C ASP A 41 -13.05 1.69 -10.84
N ASN A 42 -12.42 2.82 -11.15
CA ASN A 42 -11.77 3.01 -12.45
C ASN A 42 -10.25 2.82 -12.38
N LEU A 43 -9.65 3.04 -11.21
CA LEU A 43 -8.19 3.00 -11.05
C LEU A 43 -7.58 1.62 -11.22
N TYR A 44 -8.35 0.53 -11.03
CA TYR A 44 -7.82 -0.82 -11.20
C TYR A 44 -7.23 -1.03 -12.61
N LEU A 45 -7.84 -0.46 -13.66
CA LEU A 45 -7.35 -0.54 -15.03
C LEU A 45 -6.00 0.17 -15.21
N PHE A 46 -5.88 1.39 -14.68
CA PHE A 46 -4.65 2.19 -14.75
C PHE A 46 -3.50 1.56 -13.95
N LEU A 47 -3.84 0.86 -12.86
CA LEU A 47 -2.90 0.10 -12.04
C LEU A 47 -2.61 -1.31 -12.59
N GLY A 48 -2.99 -1.59 -13.84
CA GLY A 48 -2.69 -2.86 -14.52
C GLY A 48 -3.44 -4.09 -13.98
N ARG A 49 -4.55 -3.88 -13.24
CA ARG A 49 -5.34 -4.95 -12.66
C ARG A 49 -6.39 -5.45 -13.64
N ILE A 50 -6.55 -6.78 -13.70
CA ILE A 50 -7.62 -7.44 -14.48
C ILE A 50 -8.92 -7.53 -13.68
N LYS A 51 -8.83 -7.70 -12.35
CA LYS A 51 -10.00 -7.82 -11.47
C LYS A 51 -10.51 -6.44 -11.08
N ARG A 52 -11.79 -6.17 -11.40
CA ARG A 52 -12.48 -4.95 -10.96
C ARG A 52 -12.54 -4.88 -9.43
N CYS A 53 -12.14 -3.75 -8.90
CA CYS A 53 -12.22 -3.41 -7.48
C CYS A 53 -12.33 -1.88 -7.33
N ASN A 54 -12.73 -1.44 -6.14
CA ASN A 54 -12.82 0.00 -5.88
C ASN A 54 -11.41 0.63 -5.83
N ASN A 55 -11.35 1.93 -6.05
CA ASN A 55 -10.13 2.72 -6.12
C ASN A 55 -9.25 2.53 -4.88
N THR A 56 -9.85 2.46 -3.68
CA THR A 56 -9.12 2.21 -2.43
C THR A 56 -8.45 0.84 -2.43
N GLN A 57 -9.17 -0.22 -2.79
CA GLN A 57 -8.63 -1.58 -2.87
C GLN A 57 -7.56 -1.70 -3.97
N ALA A 58 -7.79 -1.06 -5.12
CA ALA A 58 -6.84 -1.04 -6.22
C ALA A 58 -5.51 -0.43 -5.77
N ILE A 59 -5.56 0.72 -5.09
CA ILE A 59 -4.40 1.40 -4.52
C ILE A 59 -3.76 0.56 -3.41
N GLN A 60 -4.52 0.04 -2.44
CA GLN A 60 -3.97 -0.80 -1.36
C GLN A 60 -3.17 -1.98 -1.89
N THR A 61 -3.71 -2.67 -2.89
CA THR A 61 -3.05 -3.83 -3.48
C THR A 61 -1.78 -3.40 -4.23
N TRP A 62 -1.86 -2.30 -4.98
CA TRP A 62 -0.71 -1.75 -5.71
C TRP A 62 0.41 -1.26 -4.78
N ILE A 63 0.06 -0.56 -3.71
CA ILE A 63 1.00 -0.15 -2.65
C ILE A 63 1.65 -1.37 -2.00
N SER A 64 0.86 -2.42 -1.71
CA SER A 64 1.39 -3.64 -1.10
C SER A 64 2.46 -4.32 -1.96
N GLU A 65 2.31 -4.29 -3.29
CA GLU A 65 3.28 -4.87 -4.23
C GLU A 65 4.53 -4.02 -4.36
N ILE A 66 4.39 -2.69 -4.41
CA ILE A 66 5.53 -1.79 -4.58
C ILE A 66 6.32 -1.58 -3.29
N LEU A 67 5.68 -1.68 -2.12
CA LEU A 67 6.38 -1.53 -0.85
C LEU A 67 7.49 -2.57 -0.66
N ASP A 68 7.33 -3.77 -1.24
CA ASP A 68 8.41 -4.77 -1.24
C ASP A 68 9.62 -4.35 -2.09
N ASP A 69 9.41 -3.46 -3.08
CA ASP A 69 10.47 -2.94 -3.95
C ASP A 69 11.13 -1.64 -3.44
N ILE A 70 10.62 -1.03 -2.35
CA ILE A 70 11.17 0.21 -1.78
C ILE A 70 12.04 -0.12 -0.57
N ASP A 71 13.36 -0.20 -0.78
CA ASP A 71 14.36 -0.46 0.27
C ASP A 71 14.83 0.84 0.95
N VAL A 72 13.89 1.52 1.63
CA VAL A 72 14.17 2.72 2.41
C VAL A 72 13.56 2.56 3.80
N ASN A 73 14.24 2.99 4.85
CA ASN A 73 13.71 2.90 6.22
C ASN A 73 12.85 4.11 6.63
N ASP A 74 12.95 5.22 5.91
CA ASP A 74 12.19 6.44 6.15
C ASP A 74 10.79 6.40 5.51
N ASP A 75 9.75 6.60 6.32
CA ASP A 75 8.34 6.55 5.88
C ASP A 75 7.98 7.71 4.92
N GLN A 76 8.63 8.87 5.03
CA GLN A 76 8.36 10.01 4.15
C GLN A 76 8.97 9.78 2.77
N GLU A 77 10.19 9.27 2.71
CA GLU A 77 10.85 8.92 1.46
C GLU A 77 10.14 7.74 0.77
N LYS A 78 9.67 6.73 1.53
CA LYS A 78 8.77 5.69 1.00
C LYS A 78 7.57 6.27 0.31
N TYR A 79 6.91 7.24 0.97
CA TYR A 79 5.74 7.89 0.39
C TYR A 79 6.09 8.67 -0.88
N GLN A 80 7.19 9.43 -0.91
CA GLN A 80 7.59 10.20 -2.09
C GLN A 80 7.89 9.29 -3.29
N GLN A 81 8.58 8.17 -3.08
CA GLN A 81 8.85 7.20 -4.15
C GLN A 81 7.56 6.55 -4.66
N LEU A 82 6.66 6.19 -3.74
CA LEU A 82 5.35 5.64 -4.07
C LEU A 82 4.50 6.64 -4.87
N GLU A 83 4.41 7.89 -4.41
CA GLU A 83 3.70 8.95 -5.12
C GLU A 83 4.29 9.18 -6.52
N HIS A 84 5.61 9.26 -6.63
CA HIS A 84 6.29 9.41 -7.92
C HIS A 84 5.97 8.25 -8.88
N LYS A 85 5.99 7.00 -8.39
CA LYS A 85 5.60 5.83 -9.18
C LYS A 85 4.12 5.89 -9.57
N PHE A 86 3.24 6.34 -8.68
CA PHE A 86 1.81 6.49 -8.94
C PHE A 86 1.56 7.51 -10.04
N LEU A 87 2.17 8.69 -9.96
CA LEU A 87 2.04 9.76 -10.94
C LEU A 87 2.57 9.34 -12.32
N LYS A 88 3.64 8.54 -12.38
CA LYS A 88 4.13 7.97 -13.66
C LYS A 88 3.14 7.02 -14.34
N LEU A 89 2.32 6.30 -13.56
CA LEU A 89 1.31 5.39 -14.09
C LEU A 89 0.05 6.12 -14.57
N MET A 90 -0.15 7.35 -14.13
CA MET A 90 -1.22 8.24 -14.54
C MET A 90 -0.64 9.23 -15.56
N PRO A 91 -0.46 8.87 -16.85
CA PRO A 91 -0.06 9.84 -17.86
C PRO A 91 -1.08 10.98 -17.79
N GLU A 92 -0.55 12.19 -17.64
CA GLU A 92 -1.28 13.40 -17.25
C GLU A 92 -2.74 13.37 -17.72
N ILE A 93 -3.66 13.46 -16.76
CA ILE A 93 -4.89 14.22 -16.99
C ILE A 93 -4.40 15.68 -17.18
N ALA A 94 -3.88 15.97 -18.37
CA ALA A 94 -3.54 17.32 -18.82
C ALA A 94 -4.81 18.14 -19.03
#